data_AF-A0A8D5FV44-F1
#
_entry.id   AF-A0A8D5FV44-F1
#
_cell.length_a   1.000
_cell.length_b   1.000
_cell.length_c   1.000
_cell.angle_alpha   90.00
_cell.angle_beta   90.00
_cell.angle_gamma   90.00
#
_symmetry.space_group_name_H-M   'P 1'
#
loop_
_entity.id
_entity.type
_entity.pdbx_description
1 polymer ?
#
loop_
_entity_poly.entity_id
_entity_poly.type
_entity_poly.pdbx_seq_one_letter_code
_entity_poly.pdbx_strand_id
1 'polypeptide(L)' 'MATNLAIDDRLVEEAKNLGKHRTKKGAVTEALQEYIQKRKQSEIFNIFNTIEYDRGYDYKKQRAVK' A
#
# COMPACT_ATOMS: atom_id res chain seq x y z
N MET A 1 12.74 -15.81 10.64
CA MET A 1 12.75 -17.28 10.71
C MET A 1 12.36 -17.83 9.35
N ALA A 2 12.91 -18.96 8.92
CA ALA A 2 12.51 -19.62 7.68
C ALA A 2 11.25 -20.43 7.97
N THR A 3 10.10 -19.96 7.49
CA THR A 3 8.86 -20.72 7.55
C THR A 3 8.79 -21.50 6.25
N ASN A 4 8.76 -22.83 6.33
CA ASN A 4 8.69 -23.69 5.15
C ASN A 4 7.25 -23.68 4.61
N LEU A 5 6.90 -22.60 3.89
CA LEU A 5 5.62 -22.47 3.22
C LEU A 5 5.78 -22.98 1.79
N ALA A 6 4.90 -23.90 1.38
CA ALA A 6 4.85 -24.36 -0.01
C ALA A 6 4.29 -23.22 -0.89
N ILE A 7 5.18 -22.47 -1.53
CA ILE A 7 4.86 -21.42 -2.51
C ILE A 7 5.45 -21.85 -3.85
N ASP A 8 4.75 -21.55 -4.95
CA ASP A 8 5.28 -21.77 -6.29
C ASP A 8 6.56 -20.94 -6.51
N ASP A 9 7.68 -21.63 -6.71
CA ASP A 9 8.99 -21.04 -6.91
C ASP A 9 9.07 -20.16 -8.16
N ARG A 10 8.27 -20.45 -9.19
CA ARG A 10 8.20 -19.64 -10.41
C ARG A 10 7.59 -18.27 -10.12
N LEU A 11 6.52 -18.27 -9.32
CA LEU A 11 5.83 -17.04 -8.92
C LEU A 11 6.72 -16.17 -8.02
N VAL A 12 7.50 -16.79 -7.12
CA VAL A 12 8.44 -16.05 -6.27
C VAL A 12 9.59 -15.46 -7.08
N GLU A 13 10.13 -16.19 -8.07
CA GLU A 13 11.17 -15.64 -8.95
C GLU A 13 10.64 -14.53 -9.86
N GLU A 14 9.41 -14.64 -10.37
CA GLU A 14 8.77 -13.56 -11.12
C GLU A 14 8.60 -12.30 -10.26
N ALA A 15 8.04 -12.43 -9.05
CA ALA A 15 7.89 -11.32 -8.11
C ALA A 15 9.25 -10.70 -7.74
N LYS A 16 10.28 -11.52 -7.55
CA LYS A 16 11.64 -11.06 -7.27
C LYS A 16 12.24 -10.26 -8.43
N ASN A 17 12.05 -10.72 -9.67
CA ASN A 17 12.54 -10.04 -10.86
C ASN A 17 11.81 -8.71 -11.11
N LEU A 18 10.48 -8.72 -11.00
CA LEU A 18 9.64 -7.53 -11.17
C LEU A 18 9.88 -6.48 -10.07
N GLY A 19 9.95 -6.91 -8.80
CA GLY A 19 10.25 -6.08 -7.65
C GLY A 19 11.74 -5.74 -7.48
N LYS A 20 12.60 -6.24 -8.37
CA LYS A 20 14.07 -6.03 -8.35
C LYS A 20 14.72 -6.41 -7.01
N HIS A 21 14.21 -7.47 -6.37
CA HIS A 21 14.74 -7.94 -5.09
C HIS A 21 15.97 -8.82 -5.26
N ARG A 22 16.95 -8.63 -4.38
CA ARG A 22 18.16 -9.47 -4.35
C ARG A 22 17.87 -10.91 -3.89
N THR A 23 16.80 -11.13 -3.11
CA THR A 23 16.49 -12.42 -2.50
C THR A 23 15.01 -12.76 -2.61
N LYS A 24 14.67 -14.06 -2.71
CA LYS A 24 13.30 -14.58 -2.67
C LYS A 24 12.55 -14.11 -1.41
N LYS A 25 13.23 -14.15 -0.25
CA LYS A 25 12.69 -13.68 1.03
C LYS A 25 12.29 -12.20 0.97
N GLY A 26 13.12 -11.35 0.35
CA GLY A 26 12.80 -9.94 0.16
C GLY A 26 11.50 -9.77 -0.63
N ALA A 27 11.41 -10.44 -1.79
CA ALA A 27 10.22 -10.40 -2.63
C ALA A 27 8.95 -10.85 -1.93
N VAL A 28 9.00 -11.96 -1.18
CA VAL A 28 7.85 -12.46 -0.41
C VAL A 28 7.46 -11.49 0.70
N THR A 29 8.44 -10.87 1.37
CA THR A 29 8.18 -9.93 2.46
C THR A 29 7.47 -8.68 1.93
N GLU A 30 7.95 -8.13 0.82
CA GLU A 30 7.37 -6.94 0.18
C GLU A 30 5.97 -7.23 -0.36
N ALA A 31 5.79 -8.35 -1.07
CA ALA A 31 4.49 -8.76 -1.58
C ALA A 31 3.43 -8.88 -0.46
N LEU A 32 3.80 -9.40 0.72
CA LEU A 32 2.91 -9.46 1.88
C LEU A 32 2.59 -8.07 2.43
N GLN A 33 3.58 -7.17 2.49
CA GLN A 33 3.36 -5.79 2.93
C GLN A 33 2.40 -5.05 1.99
N GLU A 34 2.61 -5.14 0.68
CA GLU A 34 1.74 -4.54 -0.32
C GLU A 34 0.33 -5.12 -0.27
N TYR A 35 0.20 -6.44 -0.14
CA TYR A 35 -1.10 -7.11 0.00
C TYR A 35 -1.88 -6.61 1.22
N ILE A 36 -1.22 -6.47 2.37
CA ILE A 36 -1.83 -5.90 3.58
C ILE A 36 -2.20 -4.43 3.36
N GLN A 37 -1.28 -3.63 2.81
CA GLN A 37 -1.52 -2.21 2.56
C GLN A 37 -2.71 -1.99 1.62
N LYS A 38 -2.80 -2.75 0.51
CA LYS A 38 -3.91 -2.68 -0.44
C LYS A 38 -5.27 -2.97 0.23
N ARG A 39 -5.30 -3.92 1.16
CA ARG A 39 -6.51 -4.23 1.94
C ARG A 39 -6.85 -3.13 2.94
N LYS A 40 -5.87 -2.61 3.67
CA LYS A 40 -6.05 -1.45 4.57
C LYS A 40 -6.53 -0.21 3.81
N GLN A 41 -6.00 0.03 2.61
CA GLN A 41 -6.43 1.14 1.77
C GLN A 41 -7.91 1.04 1.38
N SER A 42 -8.46 -0.17 1.28
CA SER A 42 -9.90 -0.36 1.04
C SER A 42 -10.75 0.13 2.23
N GLU A 43 -10.19 0.25 3.43
CA GLU A 43 -10.91 0.82 4.58
C GLU A 43 -11.16 2.33 4.44
N ILE A 44 -10.51 3.02 3.49
CA ILE A 44 -10.79 4.43 3.17
C ILE A 44 -12.26 4.61 2.77
N PHE A 45 -12.89 3.61 2.16
CA PHE A 45 -14.32 3.66 1.85
C PHE A 45 -15.21 3.85 3.07
N ASN A 46 -14.76 3.45 4.26
CA ASN A 46 -15.53 3.64 5.50
C ASN A 46 -15.58 5.11 5.95
N ILE A 47 -14.66 5.94 5.48
CA ILE A 47 -14.56 7.37 5.81
C ILE A 47 -15.35 8.22 4.79
N PHE A 48 -15.74 7.64 3.65
CA PHE A 48 -16.59 8.35 2.70
C PHE A 48 -17.92 8.73 3.38
N ASN A 49 -18.33 9.98 3.18
CA ASN A 49 -19.55 10.57 3.76
C ASN A 49 -19.54 10.73 5.29
N THR A 50 -18.42 10.48 5.97
CA THR A 50 -18.26 10.78 7.41
C THR A 50 -17.52 12.10 7.67
N ILE A 51 -16.95 12.71 6.63
CA ILE A 51 -16.20 13.97 6.75
C ILE A 51 -17.17 15.14 6.60
N GLU A 52 -17.35 15.90 7.68
CA GLU A 52 -18.03 17.20 7.63
C GLU A 52 -17.03 18.29 7.26
N TYR A 53 -17.31 19.00 6.17
CA TYR A 53 -16.52 20.14 5.73
C TYR A 53 -17.09 21.43 6.32
N ASP A 54 -16.20 22.30 6.80
CA ASP A 54 -16.59 23.64 7.22
C ASP A 54 -17.09 24.45 6.01
N ARG A 55 -18.32 24.95 6.12
CA ARG A 55 -18.98 25.75 5.07
C ARG A 55 -18.27 27.08 4.79
N GLY A 56 -17.53 27.59 5.77
CA GLY A 56 -16.75 28.82 5.65
C GLY A 56 -15.33 28.63 5.10
N TYR A 57 -14.94 27.38 4.80
CA TYR A 57 -13.56 27.08 4.40
C TYR A 57 -13.22 27.63 3.00
N ASP A 58 -12.30 28.60 2.96
CA ASP A 58 -11.78 29.17 1.72
C ASP A 58 -10.33 28.73 1.45
N TYR A 59 -10.20 27.66 0.69
CA TYR A 59 -8.92 27.11 0.23
C TYR A 59 -8.10 28.06 -0.67
N LYS A 60 -8.64 29.19 -1.13
CA LYS A 60 -7.88 30.21 -1.87
C LYS A 60 -7.01 31.06 -0.95
N LYS A 61 -7.42 31.27 0.32
CA LYS A 61 -6.64 32.03 1.30
C LYS A 61 -5.26 31.42 1.56
N GLN A 62 -5.17 30.09 1.63
CA GLN A 62 -3.89 29.39 1.81
C GLN A 62 -2.96 29.50 0.60
N ARG A 63 -3.50 29.63 -0.61
CA ARG A 63 -2.71 29.75 -1.86
C ARG A 63 -2.30 31.18 -2.20
N ALA A 64 -2.91 32.16 -1.54
CA ALA A 64 -2.61 33.57 -1.72
C ALA A 64 -1.42 34.05 -0.86
N VAL A 65 -0.93 33.23 0.06
CA VAL A 65 0.28 33.55 0.84
C VAL A 65 1.50 33.32 -0.06
N LYS A 66 2.09 34.41 -0.54
CA LYS A 66 3.35 34.46 -1.28
C LYS A 66 4.25 35.51 -0.64
#